data_AF-A0AA88E9Q2-F1
#
_entry.id   AF-A0AA88E9Q2-F1
#
_cell.length_a   1.000
_cell.length_b   1.000
_cell.length_c   1.000
_cell.angle_alpha   90.00
_cell.angle_beta   90.00
_cell.angle_gamma   90.00
#
_symmetry.space_group_name_H-M   'P 1'
#
loop_
_entity.id
_entity.type
_entity.pdbx_description
1 polymer ?
#
loop_
_entity_poly.entity_id
_entity_poly.type
_entity_poly.pdbx_seq_one_letter_code
_entity_poly.pdbx_strand_id
1 'polypeptide(L)' 'MDLISDLPDDITRKCLIRVTHEQFAAVAAVCKRWNAEIELPEFLIFRKIT' A
#
# COMPACT_ATOMS: atom_id res chain seq x y z
N MET A 1 -13.91 -14.10 7.96
CA MET A 1 -14.07 -12.70 8.42
C MET A 1 -13.12 -11.89 7.58
N ASP A 2 -13.61 -11.40 6.44
CA ASP A 2 -12.81 -10.71 5.44
C ASP A 2 -12.63 -9.25 5.84
N LEU A 3 -11.49 -8.93 6.44
CA LEU A 3 -11.21 -7.58 6.92
C LEU A 3 -10.84 -6.60 5.79
N ILE A 4 -10.60 -7.09 4.54
CA ILE A 4 -10.14 -6.27 3.41
C ILE A 4 -10.76 -6.74 2.06
N SER A 5 -12.08 -6.97 2.02
CA SER A 5 -12.77 -7.19 0.73
C SER A 5 -13.38 -5.92 0.15
N ASP A 6 -13.62 -4.88 0.96
CA ASP A 6 -14.35 -3.68 0.52
C ASP A 6 -13.61 -2.36 0.77
N LEU A 7 -12.29 -2.38 1.01
CA LEU A 7 -11.55 -1.12 1.11
C LEU A 7 -11.32 -0.55 -0.29
N PRO A 8 -11.84 0.65 -0.62
CA PRO A 8 -11.58 1.26 -1.91
C PRO A 8 -10.07 1.42 -2.13
N ASP A 9 -9.62 1.19 -3.36
CA ASP A 9 -8.19 1.25 -3.71
C ASP A 9 -7.59 2.64 -3.41
N ASP A 10 -8.40 3.72 -3.46
CA ASP A 10 -7.95 5.08 -3.13
C ASP A 10 -7.62 5.24 -1.63
N ILE A 11 -8.40 4.60 -0.75
CA ILE A 11 -8.16 4.60 0.69
C ILE A 11 -6.93 3.74 1.01
N THR A 12 -6.83 2.57 0.37
CA THR A 12 -5.66 1.69 0.49
C THR A 12 -4.38 2.46 0.17
N ARG A 13 -4.32 3.14 -0.97
CA ARG A 13 -3.14 3.93 -1.38
C ARG A 13 -2.81 5.04 -0.38
N LYS A 14 -3.82 5.75 0.14
CA LYS A 14 -3.65 6.78 1.18
C LYS A 14 -3.15 6.20 2.51
N CYS A 15 -3.50 4.97 2.85
CA CYS A 15 -2.96 4.31 4.04
C CYS A 15 -1.51 3.90 3.80
N LEU A 16 -1.24 3.22 2.68
CA LEU A 16 0.09 2.70 2.33
C LEU A 16 1.16 3.80 2.25
N ILE A 17 0.83 4.98 1.70
CA ILE A 17 1.81 6.08 1.58
C ILE A 17 2.35 6.57 2.93
N ARG A 18 1.54 6.45 3.99
CA ARG A 18 1.88 6.88 5.36
C ARG A 18 2.75 5.86 6.11
N VAL A 19 2.92 4.66 5.55
CA VAL A 19 3.73 3.60 6.15
C VAL A 19 5.22 3.95 6.02
N THR A 20 6.00 3.63 7.06
CA THR A 20 7.46 3.80 7.03
C THR A 20 8.11 2.75 6.13
N HIS A 21 9.29 3.02 5.58
CA HIS A 21 10.00 2.03 4.74
C HIS A 21 10.24 0.70 5.47
N GLU A 22 10.49 0.76 6.78
CA GLU A 22 10.75 -0.42 7.62
C GLU A 22 9.54 -1.38 7.68
N GLN A 23 8.33 -0.84 7.50
CA GLN A 23 7.09 -1.60 7.54
C GLN A 23 6.65 -2.13 6.17
N PHE A 24 7.37 -1.82 5.08
CA PHE A 24 6.99 -2.28 3.73
C PHE A 24 7.02 -3.81 3.62
N ALA A 25 7.96 -4.47 4.28
CA ALA A 25 8.01 -5.94 4.30
C ALA A 25 6.74 -6.54 4.92
N ALA A 26 6.20 -5.89 5.97
CA ALA A 26 4.96 -6.32 6.59
C ALA A 26 3.75 -6.06 5.67
N VAL A 27 3.71 -4.91 5.01
CA VAL A 27 2.66 -4.55 4.03
C VAL A 27 2.64 -5.51 2.84
N ALA A 28 3.82 -5.84 2.29
CA ALA A 28 3.98 -6.81 1.20
C ALA A 28 3.39 -8.17 1.55
N ALA A 29 3.50 -8.58 2.82
CA ALA A 29 3.01 -9.86 3.31
C ALA A 29 1.49 -9.91 3.54
N VAL A 30 0.78 -8.77 3.54
CA VAL A 30 -0.67 -8.73 3.82
C VAL A 30 -1.47 -9.37 2.69
N CYS A 31 -1.26 -8.94 1.45
CA CYS A 31 -1.90 -9.54 0.28
C CYS A 31 -1.17 -9.18 -1.02
N LYS A 32 -1.43 -9.98 -2.07
CA LYS A 32 -0.82 -9.77 -3.40
C LYS A 32 -1.13 -8.39 -3.99
N ARG A 33 -2.33 -7.85 -3.72
CA ARG A 33 -2.73 -6.52 -4.21
C ARG A 33 -1.86 -5.43 -3.58
N TRP A 34 -1.62 -5.50 -2.27
CA TRP A 34 -0.80 -4.51 -1.56
C TRP A 34 0.66 -4.61 -1.98
N ASN A 35 1.19 -5.83 -2.17
CA ASN A 35 2.54 -6.00 -2.70
C ASN A 35 2.70 -5.36 -4.09
N ALA A 36 1.76 -5.64 -5.00
CA ALA A 36 1.79 -5.07 -6.33
C ALA A 36 1.70 -3.53 -6.29
N GLU A 37 0.84 -2.99 -5.41
CA GLU A 37 0.64 -1.55 -5.27
C GLU A 37 1.91 -0.81 -4.79
N ILE A 38 2.61 -1.33 -3.78
CA ILE A 38 3.82 -0.68 -3.24
C ILE A 38 5.03 -0.79 -4.17
N GLU A 39 5.01 -1.76 -5.10
CA GLU A 39 6.03 -1.95 -6.14
C GLU A 39 5.81 -1.04 -7.35
N LEU A 40 4.63 -0.39 -7.47
CA LEU A 40 4.34 0.51 -8.59
C LEU A 40 5.25 1.75 -8.57
N PRO A 41 5.89 2.11 -9.70
CA PRO A 41 6.65 3.35 -9.82
C PRO A 41 5.83 4.58 -9.47
N GLU A 42 4.55 4.62 -9.87
CA GLU A 42 3.63 5.72 -9.60
C GLU A 42 3.41 5.90 -8.09
N PHE A 43 3.32 4.80 -7.34
CA PHE A 43 3.18 4.83 -5.89
C PHE A 43 4.43 5.42 -5.22
N LEU A 44 5.61 4.98 -5.65
CA LEU A 44 6.89 5.48 -5.14
C LEU A 44 7.12 6.95 -5.47
N ILE A 45 6.70 7.41 -6.65
CA ILE A 45 6.74 8.82 -7.05
C ILE A 45 5.78 9.63 -6.18
N PHE A 46 4.53 9.16 -6.02
CA PHE A 46 3.51 9.84 -5.21
C PHE A 46 3.96 10.03 -3.76
N ARG A 47 4.66 9.04 -3.18
CA ARG A 47 5.24 9.11 -1.84
C ARG A 47 6.39 10.09 -1.68
N LYS A 48 7.13 10.40 -2.74
CA LYS A 48 8.20 11.42 -2.69
C LYS A 48 7.65 12.85 -2.72
N ILE A 49 6.46 13.03 -3.29
CA ILE A 49 5.83 14.34 -3.49
C ILE A 49 4.96 14.73 -2.29
N THR A 50 4.50 13.74 -1.50
CA THR A 50 3.68 13.92 -0.29
C THR A 50 4.55 14.05 0.95
#